data_AF-A0A2G8QWS7-F1
#
_entry.id   AF-A0A2G8QWS7-F1
#
_cell.length_a   1.000
_cell.length_b   1.000
_cell.length_c   1.000
_cell.angle_alpha   90.00
_cell.angle_beta   90.00
_cell.angle_gamma   90.00
#
_symmetry.space_group_name_H-M   'P 1'
#
loop_
_entity.id
_entity.type
_entity.pdbx_description
1 polymer ?
#
loop_
_entity_poly.entity_id
_entity_poly.type
_entity_poly.pdbx_seq_one_letter_code
_entity_poly.pdbx_strand_id
1 'polypeptide(L)'
;MIRAAALLLLGAGPAAAQEAEVTCAALWSGYAEFARVSAYLDIGESRDQASEFRAQAIRQGLSPAIVDHQIAAQRDGMFLLVRATIEDGDKMSRDLLERQMQLCEGLPGSAD
;
A
#
# COMPACT_ATOMS: atom_id res chain seq x y z
N MET A 1 34.96 17.44 30.04
CA MET A 1 34.74 17.73 28.61
C MET A 1 33.51 16.97 28.17
N ILE A 2 32.34 17.60 28.23
CA ILE A 2 31.06 16.96 27.89
C ILE A 2 30.90 17.04 26.37
N ARG A 3 31.15 15.92 25.67
CA ARG A 3 30.82 15.79 24.25
C ARG A 3 29.31 15.57 24.14
N ALA A 4 28.59 16.64 23.82
CA ALA A 4 27.19 16.56 23.42
C ALA A 4 27.11 15.78 22.11
N ALA A 5 26.65 14.53 22.17
CA ALA A 5 26.25 13.78 21.00
C ALA A 5 24.90 14.33 20.53
N ALA A 6 24.89 15.02 19.41
CA ALA A 6 23.68 15.50 18.76
C ALA A 6 22.84 14.27 18.33
N LEU A 7 21.65 14.16 18.93
CA LEU A 7 20.59 13.25 18.50
C LEU A 7 20.14 13.66 17.09
N LEU A 8 20.53 12.89 16.08
CA LEU A 8 19.90 12.90 14.76
C LEU A 8 18.50 12.31 14.92
N LEU A 9 17.52 13.19 15.14
CA LEU A 9 16.10 12.87 15.03
C LEU A 9 15.82 12.43 13.58
N LEU A 10 15.67 11.11 13.39
CA LEU A 10 15.15 10.51 12.18
C LEU A 10 13.68 10.94 12.00
N GLY A 11 13.47 12.07 11.33
CA GLY A 11 12.16 12.42 10.80
C GLY A 11 11.89 11.56 9.57
N ALA A 12 10.91 10.66 9.66
CA ALA A 12 10.27 10.12 8.47
C ALA A 12 9.66 11.31 7.71
N GLY A 13 10.29 11.70 6.61
CA GLY A 13 9.84 12.84 5.81
C GLY A 13 8.50 12.56 5.11
N PRO A 14 7.77 13.61 4.70
CA PRO A 14 6.47 13.49 4.02
C PRO A 14 6.52 12.65 2.73
N ALA A 15 7.69 12.53 2.10
CA ALA A 15 7.87 11.68 0.93
C ALA A 15 7.68 10.18 1.21
N ALA A 16 8.08 9.70 2.39
CA ALA A 16 7.96 8.29 2.75
C ALA A 16 6.52 7.91 3.12
N ALA A 17 5.77 8.83 3.73
CA ALA A 17 4.33 8.66 3.95
C ALA A 17 3.59 8.56 2.60
N GLN A 18 3.80 9.57 1.74
CA GLN A 18 3.22 9.63 0.38
C GLN A 18 3.46 8.36 -0.44
N GLU A 19 4.66 7.80 -0.38
CA GLU A 19 5.00 6.54 -1.04
C GLU A 19 4.21 5.36 -0.48
N ALA A 20 4.02 5.31 0.84
CA ALA A 20 3.25 4.27 1.51
C ALA A 20 1.77 4.31 1.12
N GLU A 21 1.11 5.49 1.10
CA GLU A 21 -0.29 5.55 0.68
C GLU A 21 -0.48 5.17 -0.79
N VAL A 22 0.41 5.60 -1.68
CA VAL A 22 0.38 5.17 -3.10
C VAL A 22 0.51 3.65 -3.21
N THR A 23 1.44 3.06 -2.46
CA THR A 23 1.67 1.61 -2.45
C THR A 23 0.44 0.86 -1.92
N CYS A 24 -0.21 1.37 -0.87
CA CYS A 24 -1.44 0.80 -0.33
C CYS A 24 -2.63 0.92 -1.29
N ALA A 25 -2.77 2.06 -1.97
CA ALA A 25 -3.77 2.23 -3.01
C ALA A 25 -3.56 1.23 -4.17
N ALA A 26 -2.31 1.00 -4.56
CA ALA A 26 -1.95 0.00 -5.56
C ALA A 26 -2.23 -1.44 -5.08
N LEU A 27 -1.92 -1.76 -3.82
CA LEU A 27 -2.19 -3.05 -3.20
C LEU A 27 -3.68 -3.40 -3.29
N TRP A 28 -4.53 -2.52 -2.77
CA TRP A 28 -5.97 -2.71 -2.75
C TRP A 28 -6.59 -2.72 -4.16
N SER A 29 -6.02 -1.94 -5.09
CA SER A 29 -6.41 -2.00 -6.50
C SER A 29 -6.09 -3.37 -7.13
N GLY A 30 -4.87 -3.88 -6.90
CA GLY A 30 -4.45 -5.19 -7.38
C GLY A 30 -5.25 -6.34 -6.75
N TYR A 31 -5.56 -6.25 -5.45
CA TYR A 31 -6.46 -7.16 -4.76
C TYR A 31 -7.84 -7.16 -5.40
N ALA A 32 -8.45 -5.99 -5.59
CA ALA A 32 -9.79 -5.88 -6.17
C ALA A 32 -9.85 -6.41 -7.62
N GLU A 33 -8.75 -6.31 -8.37
CA GLU A 33 -8.64 -6.87 -9.71
C GLU A 33 -8.53 -8.40 -9.67
N PHE A 34 -7.73 -8.96 -8.76
CA PHE A 34 -7.64 -10.40 -8.60
C PHE A 34 -8.95 -11.01 -8.05
N ALA A 35 -9.57 -10.37 -7.05
CA ALA A 35 -10.84 -10.83 -6.49
C ALA A 35 -11.98 -10.90 -7.53
N ARG A 36 -11.93 -10.08 -8.59
CA ARG A 36 -12.89 -10.17 -9.70
C ARG A 36 -12.78 -11.44 -10.54
N VAL A 37 -11.60 -12.06 -10.58
CA VAL A 37 -11.33 -13.23 -11.43
C VAL A 37 -11.08 -14.50 -10.61
N SER A 38 -10.88 -14.36 -9.31
CA SER A 38 -10.68 -15.44 -8.37
C SER A 38 -12.00 -16.07 -7.94
N ALA A 39 -12.04 -17.39 -7.85
CA ALA A 39 -13.15 -18.11 -7.23
C ALA A 39 -13.07 -18.14 -5.69
N TYR A 40 -11.96 -17.65 -5.11
CA TYR A 40 -11.64 -17.78 -3.68
C TYR A 40 -11.85 -16.49 -2.89
N LEU A 41 -11.87 -15.34 -3.56
CA LEU A 41 -11.93 -14.03 -2.92
C LEU A 41 -13.22 -13.30 -3.26
N ASP A 42 -13.77 -12.60 -2.29
CA ASP A 42 -14.75 -11.55 -2.51
C ASP A 42 -14.02 -10.22 -2.72
N ILE A 43 -14.56 -9.35 -3.55
CA ILE A 43 -13.99 -8.02 -3.77
C ILE A 43 -14.07 -7.16 -2.50
N GLY A 44 -15.11 -7.36 -1.67
CA GLY A 44 -15.37 -6.62 -0.44
C GLY A 44 -15.22 -5.11 -0.63
N GLU A 45 -14.59 -4.48 0.35
CA GLU A 45 -14.33 -3.03 0.39
C GLU A 45 -13.02 -2.65 -0.32
N SER A 46 -12.41 -3.57 -1.08
CA SER A 46 -11.06 -3.37 -1.62
C SER A 46 -10.97 -2.17 -2.58
N ARG A 47 -12.05 -1.85 -3.29
CA ARG A 47 -12.11 -0.65 -4.14
C ARG A 47 -12.17 0.63 -3.33
N ASP A 48 -12.89 0.60 -2.22
CA ASP A 48 -13.07 1.75 -1.34
C ASP A 48 -11.76 2.03 -0.60
N GLN A 49 -11.10 1.00 -0.07
CA GLN A 49 -9.75 1.09 0.51
C GLN A 49 -8.74 1.68 -0.48
N ALA A 50 -8.74 1.21 -1.74
CA ALA A 50 -7.87 1.77 -2.77
C ALA A 50 -8.12 3.27 -3.01
N SER A 51 -9.40 3.67 -3.05
CA SER A 51 -9.82 5.07 -3.23
C SER A 51 -9.43 5.94 -2.03
N GLU A 52 -9.52 5.42 -0.82
CA GLU A 52 -9.18 6.13 0.41
C GLU A 52 -7.69 6.45 0.47
N PHE A 53 -6.82 5.46 0.26
CA PHE A 53 -5.37 5.68 0.23
C PHE A 53 -4.96 6.62 -0.91
N ARG A 54 -5.58 6.49 -2.09
CA ARG A 54 -5.39 7.45 -3.18
C ARG A 54 -5.73 8.88 -2.73
N ALA A 55 -6.85 9.06 -2.05
CA ALA A 55 -7.28 10.37 -1.56
C ALA A 55 -6.33 10.90 -0.48
N GLN A 56 -5.79 10.05 0.40
CA GLN A 56 -4.79 10.41 1.39
C GLN A 56 -3.50 10.93 0.72
N ALA A 57 -2.96 10.20 -0.25
CA ALA A 57 -1.77 10.62 -1.00
C ALA A 57 -1.95 12.01 -1.64
N ILE A 58 -3.13 12.29 -2.19
CA ILE A 58 -3.48 13.60 -2.76
C ILE A 58 -3.54 14.68 -1.67
N ARG A 59 -4.17 14.39 -0.51
CA ARG A 59 -4.23 15.34 0.62
C ARG A 59 -2.84 15.66 1.18
N GLN A 60 -1.89 14.75 1.07
CA GLN A 60 -0.50 14.95 1.49
C GLN A 60 0.35 15.76 0.49
N GLY A 61 -0.23 16.18 -0.64
CA GLY A 61 0.39 17.13 -1.55
C GLY A 61 0.89 16.55 -2.87
N LEU A 62 0.69 15.25 -3.13
CA LEU A 62 0.93 14.70 -4.46
C LEU A 62 -0.17 15.14 -5.44
N SER A 63 0.23 15.48 -6.68
CA SER A 63 -0.76 15.77 -7.72
C SER A 63 -1.56 14.50 -8.07
N PRO A 64 -2.87 14.60 -8.35
CA PRO A 64 -3.67 13.44 -8.72
C PRO A 64 -3.08 12.63 -9.89
N ALA A 65 -2.56 13.30 -10.92
CA ALA A 65 -1.95 12.63 -12.07
C ALA A 65 -0.69 11.81 -11.70
N ILE A 66 0.13 12.33 -10.78
CA ILE A 66 1.32 11.59 -10.28
C ILE A 66 0.88 10.39 -9.45
N VAL A 67 -0.09 10.57 -8.55
CA VAL A 67 -0.66 9.47 -7.74
C VAL A 67 -1.20 8.36 -8.64
N ASP A 68 -2.03 8.71 -9.62
CA ASP A 68 -2.65 7.74 -10.54
C ASP A 68 -1.60 6.98 -11.36
N HIS A 69 -0.57 7.69 -11.84
CA HIS A 69 0.53 7.06 -12.56
C HIS A 69 1.30 6.07 -11.68
N GLN A 70 1.61 6.42 -10.43
CA GLN A 70 2.35 5.54 -9.54
C GLN A 70 1.52 4.33 -9.09
N ILE A 71 0.22 4.52 -8.82
CA ILE A 71 -0.71 3.41 -8.52
C ILE A 71 -0.72 2.44 -9.71
N ALA A 72 -0.88 2.95 -10.92
CA ALA A 72 -0.90 2.13 -12.13
C ALA A 72 0.41 1.36 -12.33
N ALA A 73 1.56 1.98 -12.04
CA ALA A 73 2.87 1.35 -12.18
C ALA A 73 3.08 0.17 -11.21
N GLN A 74 2.40 0.14 -10.06
CA GLN A 74 2.54 -0.90 -9.05
C GLN A 74 1.43 -1.95 -9.08
N ARG A 75 0.23 -1.57 -9.54
CA ARG A 75 -1.00 -2.37 -9.46
C ARG A 75 -0.83 -3.79 -10.02
N ASP A 76 -0.21 -3.93 -11.19
CA ASP A 76 -0.07 -5.24 -11.83
C ASP A 76 0.86 -6.17 -11.01
N GLY A 77 1.90 -5.61 -10.37
CA GLY A 77 2.74 -6.34 -9.42
C GLY A 77 1.96 -6.77 -8.17
N MET A 78 1.10 -5.90 -7.65
CA MET A 78 0.24 -6.21 -6.51
C MET A 78 -0.80 -7.28 -6.83
N PHE A 79 -1.38 -7.26 -8.04
CA PHE A 79 -2.24 -8.34 -8.53
C PHE A 79 -1.51 -9.68 -8.50
N LEU A 80 -0.28 -9.73 -9.04
CA LEU A 80 0.52 -10.95 -9.08
C LEU A 80 0.90 -11.45 -7.69
N LEU A 81 1.21 -10.53 -6.76
CA LEU A 81 1.49 -10.85 -5.36
C LEU A 81 0.29 -11.52 -4.68
N VAL A 82 -0.91 -10.96 -4.83
CA VAL A 82 -2.12 -11.53 -4.24
C VAL A 82 -2.43 -12.88 -4.88
N ARG A 83 -2.35 -12.98 -6.22
CA ARG A 83 -2.58 -14.24 -6.93
C ARG A 83 -1.61 -15.34 -6.46
N ALA A 84 -0.31 -15.07 -6.43
CA ALA A 84 0.70 -16.05 -6.01
C ALA A 84 0.49 -16.50 -4.55
N THR A 85 0.01 -15.60 -3.69
CA THR A 85 -0.34 -15.95 -2.31
C THR A 85 -1.54 -16.89 -2.23
N ILE A 86 -2.59 -16.64 -3.02
CA ILE A 86 -3.87 -17.35 -2.93
C ILE A 86 -3.91 -18.63 -3.76
N GLU A 87 -3.44 -18.59 -5.01
CA GLU A 87 -3.49 -19.73 -5.93
C GLU A 87 -2.31 -20.68 -5.75
N ASP A 88 -1.10 -20.13 -5.66
CA ASP A 88 0.13 -20.93 -5.62
C ASP A 88 0.54 -21.28 -4.17
N GLY A 89 -0.06 -20.62 -3.17
CA GLY A 89 0.32 -20.78 -1.77
C GLY A 89 1.79 -20.41 -1.50
N ASP A 90 2.36 -19.52 -2.32
CA ASP A 90 3.78 -19.17 -2.26
C ASP A 90 4.11 -18.48 -0.94
N LYS A 91 5.00 -19.08 -0.16
CA LYS A 91 5.32 -18.60 1.19
C LYS A 91 5.95 -17.20 1.17
N MET A 92 6.83 -16.94 0.21
CA MET A 92 7.51 -15.65 0.10
C MET A 92 6.52 -14.54 -0.26
N SER A 93 5.61 -14.81 -1.20
CA SER A 93 4.53 -13.92 -1.59
C SER A 93 3.60 -13.65 -0.42
N ARG A 94 3.24 -14.68 0.35
CA ARG A 94 2.43 -14.52 1.56
C ARG A 94 3.10 -13.59 2.58
N ASP A 95 4.37 -13.84 2.92
CA ASP A 95 5.09 -13.02 3.89
C ASP A 95 5.22 -11.56 3.41
N LEU A 96 5.38 -11.35 2.10
CA LEU A 96 5.42 -10.01 1.52
C LEU A 96 4.04 -9.33 1.56
N LEU A 97 2.97 -10.05 1.22
CA LEU A 97 1.60 -9.56 1.28
C LEU A 97 1.23 -9.18 2.72
N GLU A 98 1.51 -10.04 3.70
CA GLU A 98 1.23 -9.79 5.12
C GLU A 98 1.94 -8.53 5.61
N ARG A 99 3.23 -8.35 5.27
CA ARG A 99 3.96 -7.12 5.59
C ARG A 99 3.33 -5.89 4.94
N GLN A 100 2.91 -5.99 3.68
CA GLN A 100 2.30 -4.86 2.99
C GLN A 100 0.94 -4.49 3.59
N MET A 101 0.13 -5.48 3.96
CA MET A 101 -1.14 -5.28 4.66
C MET A 101 -0.93 -4.61 6.01
N GLN A 102 0.04 -5.07 6.82
CA GLN A 102 0.38 -4.46 8.10
C GLN A 102 0.85 -3.00 7.95
N LEU A 103 1.60 -2.69 6.89
CA LEU A 103 1.98 -1.31 6.58
C LEU A 103 0.74 -0.45 6.30
N CYS A 104 -0.21 -0.97 5.51
CA CYS A 104 -1.44 -0.24 5.20
C CYS A 104 -2.35 -0.06 6.41
N GLU A 105 -2.50 -1.07 7.26
CA GLU A 105 -3.25 -0.99 8.52
C GLU A 105 -2.65 0.06 9.48
N GLY A 106 -1.33 0.20 9.50
CA GLY A 106 -0.62 1.17 10.34
C GLY A 106 -0.72 2.63 9.89
N LEU A 107 -1.30 2.92 8.72
CA LEU A 107 -1.41 4.28 8.18
C LEU A 107 -2.66 5.00 8.70
N PRO A 108 -2.63 6.34 8.89
CA PRO A 108 -3.79 7.08 9.37
C PRO A 108 -4.94 7.02 8.37
N GLY A 109 -6.11 6.53 8.81
CA GLY A 109 -7.31 6.43 7.97
C GLY A 109 -7.44 5.12 7.20
N SER A 110 -6.79 4.04 7.66
CA SER A 110 -6.92 2.65 7.19
C SER A 110 -8.17 1.91 7.72
N ALA A 111 -9.17 2.67 8.19
CA ALA A 111 -10.38 2.33 8.95
C ALA A 111 -10.27 2.45 10.49
N ASP A 112 -11.24 3.19 11.07
CA ASP A 112 -11.66 3.09 12.48
C ASP A 112 -12.42 1.77 12.71
#